data_AF-A0A947A7A4-F1
#
_entry.id   AF-A0A947A7A4-F1
#
_cell.length_a   1.000
_cell.length_b   1.000
_cell.length_c   1.000
_cell.angle_alpha   90.00
_cell.angle_beta   90.00
_cell.angle_gamma   90.00
#
_symmetry.space_group_name_H-M   'P 1'
#
loop_
_entity.id
_entity.type
_entity.pdbx_description
1 polymer ?
#
loop_
_entity_poly.entity_id
_entity_poly.type
_entity_poly.pdbx_seq_one_letter_code
_entity_poly.pdbx_strand_id
1 'polypeptide(L)'
;MNTKNVLIVGAIAAITFIFGTLIFGQQLEGYSAVSQTVSEIGQKGSPLYIPWQLFTIGTGCLLILFAVGLISFAKKRKLSIVPALFILVYGLSHFTMGFFPSPHALHNVFGLSMIVGYFSPLMFALYWKNKLGTSFKRISI
;
A
#
# COMPACT_ATOMS: atom_id res chain seq x y z
N MET A 1 2.64 8.15 -21.00
CA MET A 1 3.42 7.67 -19.83
C MET A 1 3.96 6.28 -20.13
N ASN A 2 5.27 6.05 -20.00
CA ASN A 2 5.87 4.74 -20.18
C ASN A 2 5.42 3.82 -19.04
N THR A 3 4.58 2.82 -19.34
CA THR A 3 3.98 1.91 -18.34
C THR A 3 5.04 1.26 -17.44
N LYS A 4 6.25 0.97 -17.95
CA LYS A 4 7.35 0.40 -17.16
C LYS A 4 7.77 1.33 -16.02
N ASN A 5 7.89 2.64 -16.29
CA ASN A 5 8.32 3.62 -15.29
C ASN A 5 7.28 3.78 -14.17
N VAL A 6 5.98 3.64 -14.51
CA VAL A 6 4.89 3.73 -13.54
C VAL A 6 4.84 2.50 -12.63
N LEU A 7 5.19 1.32 -13.14
CA LEU A 7 5.19 0.11 -12.34
C LEU A 7 6.33 0.10 -11.30
N ILE A 8 7.46 0.75 -11.58
CA ILE A 8 8.56 0.93 -10.61
C ILE A 8 8.09 1.71 -9.37
N VAL A 9 7.09 2.57 -9.51
CA VAL A 9 6.51 3.32 -8.39
C VAL A 9 5.97 2.39 -7.29
N GLY A 10 5.51 1.18 -7.63
CA GLY A 10 5.10 0.20 -6.61
C GLY A 10 6.26 -0.27 -5.73
N ALA A 11 7.43 -0.50 -6.32
CA ALA A 11 8.63 -0.85 -5.55
C ALA A 11 9.11 0.34 -4.70
N ILE A 12 9.05 1.55 -5.25
CA ILE A 12 9.36 2.78 -4.50
C ILE A 12 8.40 2.92 -3.32
N ALA A 13 7.09 2.74 -3.51
CA ALA A 13 6.09 2.80 -2.44
C ALA A 13 6.40 1.80 -1.31
N ALA A 14 6.73 0.56 -1.67
CA ALA A 14 7.07 -0.48 -0.69
C ALA A 14 8.34 -0.14 0.10
N ILE A 15 9.41 0.29 -0.58
CA ILE A 15 10.66 0.71 0.04
C ILE A 15 10.42 1.91 0.96
N THR A 16 9.73 2.94 0.46
CA THR A 16 9.36 4.13 1.24
C THR A 16 8.59 3.75 2.48
N PHE A 17 7.57 2.88 2.37
CA PHE A 17 6.78 2.44 3.52
C PHE A 17 7.64 1.70 4.56
N ILE A 18 8.40 0.69 4.13
CA ILE A 18 9.23 -0.13 5.02
C ILE A 18 10.27 0.73 5.75
N PHE A 19 11.06 1.51 5.02
CA PHE A 19 12.10 2.32 5.66
C PHE A 19 11.53 3.48 6.45
N GLY A 20 10.49 4.15 5.96
CA GLY A 20 9.89 5.26 6.69
C GLY A 20 9.26 4.82 8.02
N THR A 21 8.55 3.69 8.04
CA THR A 21 7.98 3.15 9.29
C THR A 21 9.06 2.79 10.31
N LEU A 22 10.16 2.19 9.87
CA LEU A 22 11.30 1.86 10.73
C LEU A 22 12.01 3.12 11.26
N ILE A 23 12.28 4.09 10.39
CA ILE A 23 12.96 5.34 10.75
C ILE A 23 12.11 6.15 11.73
N PHE A 24 10.82 6.37 11.43
CA PHE A 24 9.95 7.14 12.32
C PHE A 24 9.67 6.38 13.63
N GLY A 25 9.53 5.06 13.59
CA GLY A 25 9.38 4.24 14.79
C GLY A 25 10.60 4.36 15.72
N GLN A 26 11.82 4.39 15.18
CA GLN A 26 13.04 4.60 15.96
C GLN A 26 13.19 6.01 16.54
N GLN A 27 12.58 7.01 15.90
CA GLN A 27 12.61 8.40 16.37
C GLN A 27 11.61 8.69 17.50
N LEU A 28 10.59 7.84 17.66
CA LEU A 28 9.58 8.02 18.68
C LEU A 28 10.01 7.33 19.98
N GLU A 29 10.27 8.13 21.01
CA GLU A 29 10.67 7.62 22.33
C GLU A 29 9.61 6.68 22.90
N GLY A 30 10.06 5.51 23.39
CA GLY A 30 9.18 4.49 23.96
C GLY A 30 8.38 3.67 22.94
N TYR A 31 8.55 3.91 21.64
CA TYR A 31 7.84 3.13 20.61
C TYR A 31 8.32 1.67 20.56
N SER A 32 7.38 0.74 20.56
CA SER A 32 7.62 -0.70 20.43
C SER A 32 6.86 -1.29 19.25
N ALA A 33 7.59 -1.76 18.23
CA ALA A 33 6.99 -2.43 17.07
C ALA A 33 6.29 -3.77 17.40
N VAL A 34 6.44 -4.27 18.63
CA VAL A 34 5.83 -5.53 19.09
C VAL A 34 4.49 -5.29 19.77
N SER A 35 4.39 -4.22 20.56
CA SER A 35 3.21 -3.95 21.40
C SER A 35 2.36 -2.78 20.91
N GLN A 36 2.82 -2.03 19.92
CA GLN A 36 2.14 -0.86 19.38
C GLN A 36 1.86 -1.01 17.89
N THR A 37 0.83 -0.30 17.44
CA THR A 37 0.49 -0.25 16.03
C THR A 37 1.34 0.77 15.29
N VAL A 38 1.59 0.53 14.00
CA VAL A 38 2.34 1.46 13.14
C VAL A 38 1.67 2.85 13.07
N SER A 39 0.34 2.92 13.17
CA SER A 39 -0.42 4.18 13.17
C SER A 39 -0.19 5.03 14.43
N GLU A 40 0.27 4.45 15.54
CA GLU A 40 0.59 5.19 16.75
C GLU A 40 1.81 6.11 16.59
N ILE A 41 2.68 5.84 15.61
CA ILE A 41 3.85 6.68 15.29
C ILE A 41 3.43 8.14 15.09
N GLY A 42 2.34 8.37 14.36
CA GLY A 42 1.82 9.72 14.08
C GLY A 42 0.43 9.98 14.64
N GLN A 43 0.05 9.32 15.73
CA GLN A 43 -1.22 9.62 16.39
C GLN A 43 -1.27 11.09 16.84
N LYS A 44 -2.49 11.60 17.04
CA LYS A 44 -2.69 12.97 17.51
C LYS A 44 -1.98 13.18 18.86
N GLY A 45 -1.10 14.19 18.92
CA GLY A 45 -0.24 14.45 20.08
C GLY A 45 1.17 13.86 19.99
N SER A 46 1.45 13.00 19.00
CA SER A 46 2.82 12.55 18.72
C SER A 46 3.69 13.70 18.21
N PRO A 47 4.98 13.79 18.59
CA PRO A 47 5.93 14.72 17.98
C PRO A 47 6.10 14.49 16.47
N LEU A 48 5.80 13.28 15.98
CA LEU A 48 5.88 12.91 14.57
C LEU A 48 4.55 13.04 13.82
N TYR A 49 3.54 13.69 14.41
CA TYR A 49 2.19 13.83 13.84
C TYR A 49 2.20 14.35 12.39
N ILE A 50 2.83 15.51 12.13
CA ILE A 50 2.89 16.10 10.78
C ILE A 50 3.79 15.30 9.83
N PRO A 51 5.05 14.92 10.20
CA PRO A 51 5.88 14.09 9.34
C PRO A 51 5.20 12.78 8.92
N TRP A 52 4.54 12.11 9.85
CA TRP A 52 3.83 10.86 9.61
C TRP A 52 2.62 11.03 8.70
N GLN A 53 1.85 12.11 8.88
CA GLN A 53 0.73 12.46 8.02
C GLN A 53 1.19 12.64 6.56
N LEU A 54 2.23 13.45 6.34
CA LEU A 54 2.78 13.68 4.99
C LEU A 54 3.35 12.40 4.38
N PHE A 55 4.03 11.60 5.19
CA PHE A 55 4.56 10.30 4.78
C PHE A 55 3.46 9.32 4.34
N THR A 56 2.37 9.24 5.12
CA THR A 56 1.21 8.38 4.84
C THR A 56 0.51 8.82 3.56
N ILE A 57 0.27 10.13 3.41
CA ILE A 57 -0.32 10.72 2.20
C ILE A 57 0.56 10.43 0.98
N GLY A 58 1.87 10.68 1.09
CA GLY A 58 2.83 10.45 0.01
C GLY A 58 2.89 8.98 -0.43
N THR A 59 2.93 8.06 0.53
CA THR A 59 2.91 6.61 0.26
C THR A 59 1.60 6.20 -0.41
N GLY A 60 0.46 6.75 0.05
CA GLY A 60 -0.86 6.53 -0.57
C GLY A 60 -0.89 6.99 -2.03
N CYS A 61 -0.34 8.16 -2.33
CA CYS A 61 -0.20 8.66 -3.70
C CYS A 61 0.63 7.72 -4.58
N LEU A 62 1.77 7.21 -4.08
CA LEU A 62 2.60 6.27 -4.83
C LEU A 62 1.84 4.97 -5.13
N LEU A 63 1.08 4.44 -4.17
CA LEU A 63 0.24 3.25 -4.35
C LEU A 63 -0.87 3.47 -5.38
N ILE A 64 -1.53 4.63 -5.35
CA ILE A 64 -2.56 5.00 -6.34
C ILE A 64 -1.94 5.08 -7.75
N LEU A 65 -0.78 5.74 -7.88
CA LEU A 65 -0.06 5.83 -9.16
C LEU A 65 0.33 4.44 -9.69
N PHE A 66 0.81 3.56 -8.80
CA PHE A 66 1.11 2.18 -9.13
C PHE A 66 -0.13 1.42 -9.62
N ALA A 67 -1.27 1.55 -8.92
CA ALA A 67 -2.54 0.94 -9.31
C ALA A 67 -3.02 1.42 -10.69
N VAL A 68 -2.94 2.72 -10.98
CA VAL A 68 -3.26 3.28 -12.30
C VAL A 68 -2.32 2.73 -13.39
N GLY A 69 -1.03 2.58 -13.06
CA GLY A 69 -0.05 1.92 -13.92
C GLY A 69 -0.43 0.47 -14.23
N LEU A 70 -0.84 -0.28 -13.22
CA LEU A 70 -1.31 -1.67 -13.36
C LEU A 70 -2.61 -1.77 -14.17
N ILE A 71 -3.59 -0.88 -13.96
CA ILE A 71 -4.82 -0.83 -14.78
C ILE A 71 -4.46 -0.60 -16.25
N SER A 72 -3.56 0.34 -16.51
CA SER A 72 -3.09 0.65 -17.87
C SER A 72 -2.35 -0.54 -18.50
N PHE A 73 -1.50 -1.21 -17.73
CA PHE A 73 -0.81 -2.43 -18.15
C PHE A 73 -1.79 -3.55 -18.49
N ALA A 74 -2.75 -3.80 -17.59
CA ALA A 74 -3.75 -4.84 -17.74
C ALA A 74 -4.59 -4.64 -19.01
N LYS A 75 -5.11 -3.43 -19.22
CA LYS A 75 -5.87 -3.07 -20.42
C LYS A 75 -5.06 -3.30 -21.71
N LYS A 76 -3.80 -2.83 -21.75
CA LYS A 76 -2.91 -3.03 -22.92
C LYS A 76 -2.63 -4.49 -23.21
N ARG A 77 -2.58 -5.34 -22.19
CA ARG A 77 -2.32 -6.78 -22.31
C ARG A 77 -3.60 -7.63 -22.34
N LYS A 78 -4.78 -7.02 -22.41
CA LYS A 78 -6.09 -7.69 -22.36
C LYS A 78 -6.22 -8.62 -21.13
N LEU A 79 -5.67 -8.20 -20.00
CA LEU A 79 -5.76 -8.88 -18.70
C LEU A 79 -6.89 -8.26 -17.86
N SER A 80 -7.36 -9.00 -16.86
CA SER A 80 -8.32 -8.47 -15.88
C SER A 80 -7.72 -7.31 -15.08
N ILE A 81 -8.51 -6.26 -14.87
CA ILE A 81 -8.11 -5.11 -14.03
C ILE A 81 -8.36 -5.34 -12.53
N VAL A 82 -9.06 -6.42 -12.15
CA VAL A 82 -9.48 -6.71 -10.77
C VAL A 82 -8.32 -6.64 -9.75
N PRO A 83 -7.14 -7.24 -9.99
CA PRO A 83 -6.02 -7.15 -9.04
C PRO A 83 -5.56 -5.72 -8.79
N ALA A 84 -5.62 -4.87 -9.83
CA ALA A 84 -5.23 -3.47 -9.74
C ALA A 84 -6.27 -2.63 -8.99
N LEU A 85 -7.55 -2.97 -9.06
CA LEU A 85 -8.60 -2.31 -8.27
C LEU A 85 -8.41 -2.56 -6.76
N PHE A 86 -7.97 -3.77 -6.38
CA PHE A 86 -7.68 -4.08 -4.97
C PHE A 86 -6.52 -3.21 -4.44
N ILE A 87 -5.48 -3.03 -5.26
CA ILE A 87 -4.36 -2.13 -4.92
C ILE A 87 -4.82 -0.67 -4.89
N LEU A 88 -5.73 -0.27 -5.79
CA LEU A 88 -6.28 1.08 -5.79
C LEU A 88 -7.05 1.38 -4.49
N VAL A 89 -7.91 0.45 -4.05
CA VAL A 89 -8.64 0.56 -2.76
C VAL A 89 -7.66 0.66 -1.60
N TYR A 90 -6.59 -0.15 -1.61
CA TYR A 90 -5.53 -0.08 -0.62
C TYR A 90 -4.85 1.30 -0.59
N GLY A 91 -4.43 1.81 -1.76
CA GLY A 91 -3.78 3.11 -1.88
C GLY A 91 -4.68 4.27 -1.46
N LEU A 92 -5.96 4.25 -1.83
CA LEU A 92 -6.95 5.24 -1.41
C LEU A 92 -7.16 5.22 0.10
N SER A 93 -7.31 4.03 0.69
CA SER A 93 -7.45 3.87 2.14
C SER A 93 -6.23 4.39 2.89
N HIS A 94 -5.03 4.08 2.39
CA HIS A 94 -3.78 4.58 2.96
C HIS A 94 -3.66 6.10 2.86
N PHE A 95 -3.99 6.67 1.70
CA PHE A 95 -4.01 8.11 1.49
C PHE A 95 -4.97 8.83 2.45
N THR A 96 -6.20 8.33 2.61
CA THR A 96 -7.21 8.97 3.47
C THR A 96 -6.87 8.88 4.95
N MET A 97 -6.23 7.79 5.41
CA MET A 97 -5.75 7.69 6.80
C MET A 97 -4.77 8.80 7.18
N GLY A 98 -4.04 9.37 6.22
CA GLY A 98 -3.20 10.54 6.45
C GLY A 98 -4.02 11.75 6.93
N PHE A 99 -5.25 11.94 6.43
CA PHE A 99 -6.13 13.04 6.84
C PHE A 99 -6.89 12.77 8.14
N PHE A 100 -7.03 11.49 8.50
CA PHE A 100 -7.71 11.04 9.71
C PHE A 100 -6.76 10.25 10.59
N PRO A 101 -5.84 10.91 11.31
CA PRO A 101 -4.91 10.23 12.21
C PRO A 101 -5.62 9.64 13.43
N SER A 102 -5.01 8.62 14.03
CA SER A 102 -5.52 8.01 15.26
C SER A 102 -5.63 9.06 16.39
N PRO A 103 -6.68 8.99 17.24
CA PRO A 103 -7.72 7.95 17.32
C PRO A 103 -9.02 8.28 16.56
N HIS A 104 -8.97 9.10 15.50
CA HIS A 104 -10.18 9.50 14.77
C HIS A 104 -10.96 8.28 14.24
N ALA A 105 -12.29 8.24 14.40
CA ALA A 105 -13.09 7.05 14.05
C ALA A 105 -12.91 6.59 12.59
N LEU A 106 -12.82 7.54 11.65
CA LEU A 106 -12.56 7.23 10.23
C LEU A 106 -11.18 6.59 9.98
N HIS A 107 -10.20 6.78 10.87
CA HIS A 107 -8.90 6.10 10.77
C HIS A 107 -9.09 4.59 10.71
N ASN A 108 -9.90 4.04 11.63
CA ASN A 108 -10.16 2.61 11.71
C ASN A 108 -11.02 2.11 10.55
N VAL A 109 -11.98 2.92 10.07
CA VAL A 109 -12.79 2.57 8.90
C VAL A 109 -11.90 2.39 7.66
N PHE A 110 -11.00 3.35 7.40
CA PHE A 110 -10.04 3.23 6.31
C PHE A 110 -8.97 2.17 6.57
N GLY A 111 -8.58 1.96 7.83
CA GLY A 111 -7.71 0.87 8.24
C GLY A 111 -8.29 -0.51 7.88
N LEU A 112 -9.58 -0.71 8.14
CA LEU A 112 -10.28 -1.95 7.78
C LEU A 112 -10.41 -2.12 6.26
N SER A 113 -10.64 -1.04 5.51
CA SER A 113 -10.72 -1.16 4.03
C SER A 113 -9.38 -1.52 3.38
N MET A 114 -8.24 -1.31 4.04
CA MET A 114 -6.95 -1.82 3.58
C MET A 114 -6.89 -3.36 3.49
N ILE A 115 -7.71 -4.09 4.25
CA ILE A 115 -7.75 -5.56 4.20
C ILE A 115 -8.06 -6.05 2.78
N VAL A 116 -8.86 -5.30 2.01
CA VAL A 116 -9.13 -5.60 0.59
C VAL A 116 -7.82 -5.68 -0.20
N GLY A 117 -6.89 -4.77 0.05
CA GLY A 117 -5.58 -4.75 -0.61
C GLY A 117 -4.74 -6.01 -0.37
N TYR A 118 -4.84 -6.60 0.83
CA TYR A 118 -4.11 -7.81 1.19
C TYR A 118 -4.51 -9.03 0.37
N PHE A 119 -5.71 -9.03 -0.23
CA PHE A 119 -6.14 -10.06 -1.16
C PHE A 119 -5.64 -9.85 -2.60
N SER A 120 -4.93 -8.77 -2.89
CA SER A 120 -4.41 -8.50 -4.25
C SER A 120 -3.53 -9.64 -4.81
N PRO A 121 -2.59 -10.25 -4.05
CA PRO A 121 -1.81 -11.39 -4.55
C PRO A 121 -2.68 -12.58 -4.99
N LEU A 122 -3.75 -12.86 -4.24
CA LEU A 122 -4.73 -13.89 -4.62
C LEU A 122 -5.44 -13.51 -5.93
N MET A 123 -5.84 -12.25 -6.09
CA MET A 123 -6.45 -11.77 -7.33
C MET A 123 -5.49 -11.91 -8.52
N PHE A 124 -4.19 -11.60 -8.35
CA PHE A 124 -3.20 -11.88 -9.39
C PHE A 124 -3.12 -13.37 -9.73
N ALA A 125 -3.11 -14.24 -8.73
CA ALA A 125 -3.06 -15.69 -8.92
C ALA A 125 -4.32 -16.23 -9.64
N LEU A 126 -5.50 -15.69 -9.36
CA LEU A 126 -6.74 -16.13 -10.01
C LEU A 126 -6.86 -15.62 -11.44
N TYR A 127 -6.54 -14.35 -11.69
CA TYR A 127 -6.83 -13.71 -12.97
C TYR A 127 -5.67 -13.70 -13.96
N TRP A 128 -4.41 -13.73 -13.49
CA TRP A 128 -3.23 -13.53 -14.36
C TRP A 128 -2.34 -14.77 -14.52
N LYS A 129 -2.51 -15.80 -13.67
CA LYS A 129 -1.66 -17.01 -13.61
C LYS A 129 -1.35 -17.66 -14.96
N ASN A 130 -2.35 -17.82 -15.83
CA ASN A 130 -2.18 -18.51 -17.12
C ASN A 130 -2.02 -17.55 -18.31
N LYS A 131 -1.92 -16.25 -18.07
CA LYS A 131 -1.94 -15.22 -19.13
C LYS A 131 -0.59 -14.54 -19.35
N LEU A 132 0.32 -14.61 -18.38
CA LEU A 132 1.65 -14.00 -18.45
C LEU A 132 2.79 -14.96 -18.86
N GLY A 133 2.45 -16.16 -19.35
CA GLY A 133 3.39 -17.04 -20.05
C GLY A 133 4.43 -17.75 -19.18
N THR A 134 4.49 -17.50 -17.88
CA THR A 134 5.28 -18.29 -16.94
C THR A 134 4.37 -19.28 -16.24
N SER A 135 4.49 -20.56 -16.58
CA SER A 135 3.98 -21.62 -15.72
C SER A 135 4.64 -21.42 -14.36
N PHE A 136 3.87 -20.98 -13.36
CA PHE A 136 4.35 -20.98 -11.98
C PHE A 136 4.80 -22.41 -11.69
N LYS A 137 6.12 -22.66 -11.66
CA LYS A 137 6.65 -23.95 -11.22
C LYS A 137 6.04 -24.19 -9.84
N ARG A 138 5.16 -25.20 -9.74
CA ARG A 138 4.69 -25.67 -8.44
C ARG A 138 5.94 -26.10 -7.69
N ILE A 139 6.35 -25.31 -6.70
CA ILE A 139 7.24 -25.81 -5.67
C ILE A 139 6.32 -26.66 -4.80
N SER A 140 6.35 -27.96 -5.02
CA SER A 140 5.80 -28.92 -4.05
C SER A 140 6.66 -28.81 -2.81
N ILE A 141 6.07 -28.39 -1.69
CA ILE A 141 6.65 -28.53 -0.35
C ILE A 141 6.47 -29.99 0.08
#